data_AF-A0A550HBY0-F1
#
_entry.id   AF-A0A550HBY0-F1
#
_cell.length_a   1.000
_cell.length_b   1.000
_cell.length_c   1.000
_cell.angle_alpha   90.00
_cell.angle_beta   90.00
_cell.angle_gamma   90.00
#
_symmetry.space_group_name_H-M   'P 1'
#
loop_
_entity.id
_entity.type
_entity.pdbx_description
1 polymer ?
#
loop_
_entity_poly.entity_id
_entity_poly.type
_entity_poly.pdbx_seq_one_letter_code
_entity_poly.pdbx_strand_id
1 'polypeptide(L)'
;MSEQRMKNPIGKVTNYYSKINVAVIELSGPLKQGDEIAIKGATTEFTQTVESMQIERKNIESAQAGQAIGLKVKERVRIGDTVYRI
;
A
#
# COMPACT_ATOMS: atom_id res chain seq x y z
N MET A 1 21.92 4.48 18.78
CA MET A 1 20.74 5.28 18.41
C MET A 1 20.60 5.16 16.90
N SER A 2 19.89 4.15 16.39
CA SER A 2 19.71 3.94 14.96
C SER A 2 18.61 4.88 14.44
N GLU A 3 19.02 5.76 13.55
CA GLU A 3 18.29 6.89 13.00
C GLU A 3 17.12 6.48 12.10
N GLN A 4 16.12 7.38 12.06
CA GLN A 4 15.02 7.47 11.09
C GLN A 4 13.98 6.33 11.06
N ARG A 5 13.10 6.33 12.06
CA ARG A 5 11.70 5.94 11.87
C ARG A 5 10.94 7.03 11.10
N MET A 6 11.45 7.48 9.96
CA MET A 6 10.61 8.24 9.04
C MET A 6 9.75 7.21 8.31
N LYS A 7 8.54 6.99 8.82
CA LYS A 7 7.45 6.38 8.06
C LYS A 7 7.22 7.30 6.86
N ASN A 8 7.99 7.09 5.79
CA ASN A 8 7.79 7.85 4.56
C ASN A 8 6.50 7.33 3.94
N PRO A 9 5.53 8.22 3.66
CA PRO A 9 4.36 7.82 2.91
C PRO A 9 4.83 7.41 1.51
N ILE A 10 4.71 6.12 1.21
CA ILE A 10 5.08 5.53 -0.07
C ILE A 10 3.91 5.49 -1.04
N GLY A 11 2.71 5.88 -0.60
CA GLY A 11 1.55 6.01 -1.46
C GLY A 11 0.29 6.43 -0.74
N LYS A 12 -0.79 6.59 -1.52
CA LYS A 12 -2.14 6.90 -1.05
C LYS A 12 -3.16 6.00 -1.71
N VAL A 13 -4.18 5.61 -0.96
CA VAL A 13 -5.30 4.81 -1.47
C VAL A 13 -6.20 5.72 -2.30
N THR A 14 -6.30 5.45 -3.60
CA THR A 14 -7.18 6.19 -4.53
C THR A 14 -8.51 5.48 -4.74
N ASN A 15 -8.53 4.15 -4.61
CA ASN A 15 -9.75 3.38 -4.75
C ASN A 15 -9.73 2.13 -3.86
N TYR A 16 -10.91 1.61 -3.50
CA TYR A 16 -11.03 0.38 -2.73
C TYR A 16 -12.27 -0.43 -3.13
N TYR A 17 -12.04 -1.68 -3.49
CA TYR A 17 -13.05 -2.65 -3.87
C TYR A 17 -13.45 -3.51 -2.67
N SER A 18 -14.50 -3.10 -1.97
CA SER A 18 -15.03 -3.81 -0.79
C SER A 18 -15.46 -5.26 -1.04
N LYS A 19 -15.91 -5.58 -2.27
CA LYS A 19 -16.35 -6.95 -2.62
C LYS A 19 -15.22 -7.98 -2.61
N ILE A 20 -14.00 -7.55 -2.95
CA ILE A 20 -12.82 -8.43 -3.10
C ILE A 20 -11.68 -8.06 -2.14
N ASN A 21 -11.89 -7.06 -1.27
CA ASN A 21 -10.88 -6.49 -0.38
C ASN A 21 -9.59 -6.07 -1.08
N VAL A 22 -9.72 -5.43 -2.25
CA VAL A 22 -8.57 -4.93 -3.02
C VAL A 22 -8.51 -3.41 -2.90
N ALA A 23 -7.40 -2.89 -2.42
CA ALA A 23 -7.08 -1.48 -2.42
C ALA A 23 -6.24 -1.13 -3.65
N VAL A 24 -6.57 0.00 -4.29
CA VAL A 24 -5.74 0.62 -5.32
C VAL A 24 -4.95 1.72 -4.63
N ILE A 25 -3.63 1.56 -4.63
CA ILE A 25 -2.68 2.47 -4.00
C ILE A 25 -1.87 3.12 -5.11
N GLU A 26 -1.91 4.44 -5.19
CA GLU A 26 -1.00 5.21 -6.01
C GLU A 26 0.29 5.42 -5.24
N LEU A 27 1.38 4.82 -5.72
CA LEU A 27 2.67 4.88 -5.06
C LEU A 27 3.37 6.20 -5.38
N SER A 28 3.88 6.87 -4.34
CA SER A 28 4.81 7.99 -4.43
C SER A 28 6.26 7.57 -4.24
N GLY A 29 6.51 6.29 -3.92
CA GLY A 29 7.83 5.73 -3.69
C GLY A 29 7.95 4.27 -4.16
N PRO A 30 9.16 3.70 -4.15
CA PRO A 30 9.37 2.32 -4.53
C PRO A 30 8.86 1.34 -3.46
N LEU A 31 8.16 0.28 -3.89
CA LEU A 31 7.66 -0.81 -3.05
C LEU A 31 8.00 -2.16 -3.70
N LYS A 32 8.36 -3.16 -2.90
CA LYS A 32 8.62 -4.53 -3.36
C LYS A 32 7.68 -5.53 -2.70
N GLN A 33 7.47 -6.65 -3.38
CA GLN A 33 6.80 -7.81 -2.82
C GLN A 33 7.62 -8.34 -1.65
N GLY A 34 6.94 -8.70 -0.56
CA GLY A 34 7.55 -9.08 0.71
C GLY A 34 7.86 -7.92 1.66
N ASP A 35 7.76 -6.66 1.20
CA ASP A 35 7.88 -5.52 2.11
C ASP A 35 6.68 -5.46 3.09
N GLU A 36 6.91 -4.88 4.26
CA GLU A 36 5.86 -4.59 5.22
C GLU A 36 5.37 -3.16 5.05
N ILE A 37 4.05 -3.00 4.95
CA ILE A 37 3.37 -1.72 4.79
C ILE A 37 2.42 -1.48 5.96
N ALA A 38 2.32 -0.22 6.38
CA ALA A 38 1.31 0.25 7.32
C ALA A 38 0.33 1.15 6.59
N ILE A 39 -0.96 0.83 6.68
CA ILE A 39 -2.03 1.67 6.16
C ILE A 39 -2.61 2.43 7.34
N LYS A 40 -2.61 3.77 7.25
CA LYS A 40 -3.26 4.66 8.23
C LYS A 40 -4.25 5.56 7.52
N GLY A 41 -5.50 5.43 7.92
CA GLY A 41 -6.62 6.25 7.51
C GLY A 41 -7.22 7.01 8.68
N ALA A 42 -8.40 7.58 8.46
CA ALA A 42 -9.15 8.27 9.51
C ALA A 42 -9.68 7.34 10.61
N THR A 43 -10.01 6.09 10.26
CA THR A 43 -10.60 5.10 11.18
C THR A 43 -9.93 3.73 11.11
N THR A 44 -8.88 3.60 10.32
CA THR A 44 -8.26 2.31 9.99
C THR A 44 -6.75 2.45 10.17
N GLU A 45 -6.17 1.63 11.04
CA GLU A 45 -4.71 1.56 11.23
C GLU A 45 -4.30 0.10 11.40
N PHE A 46 -3.60 -0.45 10.41
CA PHE A 46 -3.05 -1.80 10.49
C PHE A 46 -1.81 -1.94 9.63
N THR A 47 -1.01 -2.97 9.92
CA THR A 47 0.14 -3.35 9.11
C THR A 47 -0.14 -4.64 8.38
N GLN A 48 0.46 -4.78 7.20
CA GLN A 48 0.45 -6.03 6.46
C GLN A 48 1.71 -6.18 5.62
N THR A 49 2.05 -7.43 5.37
CA THR A 49 3.06 -7.79 4.39
C THR A 49 2.44 -7.79 3.00
N VAL A 50 3.22 -7.34 2.02
CA VAL A 50 2.86 -7.38 0.60
C VAL A 50 3.05 -8.79 0.07
N GLU A 51 2.01 -9.60 0.10
CA GLU A 51 2.06 -10.97 -0.45
C GLU A 51 2.02 -10.97 -1.98
N SER A 52 1.25 -10.07 -2.60
CA SER A 52 1.16 -9.94 -4.05
C SER A 52 0.75 -8.51 -4.44
N MET A 53 1.27 -8.04 -5.57
CA MET A 53 0.91 -6.76 -6.18
C MET A 53 0.62 -6.93 -7.66
N GLN A 54 -0.34 -6.15 -8.15
CA GLN A 54 -0.72 -6.12 -9.55
C GLN A 54 -0.76 -4.69 -10.07
N ILE A 55 -0.16 -4.43 -11.22
CA ILE A 55 -0.31 -3.16 -11.95
C ILE A 55 -0.95 -3.47 -13.29
N GLU A 56 -2.07 -2.82 -13.62
CA GLU A 56 -2.73 -2.97 -14.93
C GLU A 56 -2.93 -4.44 -15.38
N ARG A 57 -3.33 -5.32 -14.44
CA ARG A 57 -3.50 -6.78 -14.62
C ARG A 57 -2.20 -7.57 -14.84
N LYS A 58 -1.03 -6.97 -14.60
CA LYS A 58 0.26 -7.66 -14.59
C LYS A 58 0.72 -7.85 -13.16
N ASN A 59 1.10 -9.08 -12.81
CA ASN A 59 1.80 -9.34 -11.55
C ASN A 59 3.19 -8.73 -11.62
N ILE A 60 3.57 -8.02 -10.56
CA ILE A 60 4.85 -7.33 -10.47
C ILE A 60 5.47 -7.58 -9.09
N GLU A 61 6.78 -7.81 -9.08
CA GLU A 61 7.55 -7.99 -7.84
C GLU A 61 7.98 -6.66 -7.23
N SER A 62 8.08 -5.62 -8.06
CA SER A 62 8.47 -4.27 -7.62
C SER A 62 7.68 -3.22 -8.36
N ALA A 63 7.33 -2.17 -7.64
CA ALA A 63 6.59 -1.02 -8.10
C ALA A 63 7.38 0.25 -7.83
N GLN A 64 7.25 1.22 -8.71
CA GLN A 64 7.93 2.51 -8.62
C GLN A 64 6.95 3.65 -8.30
N ALA A 65 7.51 4.79 -7.90
CA ALA A 65 6.74 6.03 -7.74
C ALA A 65 6.03 6.39 -9.06
N GLY A 66 4.77 6.81 -8.96
CA GLY A 66 3.89 7.13 -10.08
C GLY A 66 3.05 5.95 -10.58
N GLN A 67 3.21 4.74 -10.03
CA GLN A 67 2.42 3.58 -10.44
C GLN A 67 1.24 3.32 -9.49
N ALA A 68 0.11 2.93 -10.07
CA ALA A 68 -1.05 2.47 -9.31
C ALA A 68 -1.03 0.95 -9.16
N ILE A 69 -0.84 0.47 -7.93
CA ILE A 69 -0.85 -0.94 -7.60
C ILE A 69 -2.21 -1.35 -7.03
N GLY A 70 -2.71 -2.49 -7.45
CA GLY A 70 -3.76 -3.24 -6.78
C GLY A 70 -3.13 -4.19 -5.77
N LEU A 71 -3.54 -4.06 -4.51
CA LEU A 71 -3.08 -4.91 -3.42
C LEU A 71 -4.28 -5.38 -2.60
N LYS A 72 -4.29 -6.68 -2.29
CA LYS A 72 -5.30 -7.23 -1.38
C LYS A 72 -4.97 -6.81 0.04
N VAL A 73 -5.95 -6.21 0.70
CA VAL A 73 -5.84 -5.75 2.07
C VAL A 73 -6.51 -6.70 3.04
N LYS A 74 -5.93 -6.84 4.25
CA LYS A 74 -6.53 -7.67 5.32
C LYS A 74 -7.80 -7.05 5.87
N GLU A 75 -7.81 -5.72 5.97
CA GLU A 75 -8.93 -4.95 6.50
C GLU A 75 -9.46 -3.94 5.48
N ARG A 76 -10.65 -3.41 5.79
CA ARG A 76 -11.31 -2.41 4.98
C ARG A 76 -10.59 -1.07 5.05
N VAL A 77 -10.08 -0.62 3.91
CA VAL A 77 -9.49 0.73 3.75
C VAL A 77 -10.48 1.68 3.09
N ARG A 78 -10.19 2.98 3.16
CA ARG A 78 -10.96 4.04 2.52
C ARG A 78 -10.10 4.84 1.57
N ILE A 79 -10.77 5.51 0.62
CA ILE A 79 -10.14 6.46 -0.28
C ILE A 79 -9.55 7.60 0.55
N GLY A 80 -8.28 7.92 0.32
CA GLY A 80 -7.51 8.91 1.08
C GLY A 80 -6.60 8.34 2.16
N ASP A 81 -6.68 7.03 2.45
CA ASP A 81 -5.79 6.39 3.42
C ASP A 81 -4.33 6.49 2.94
N THR A 82 -3.41 6.75 3.87
CA THR A 82 -1.99 6.89 3.57
C THR A 82 -1.25 5.60 3.86
N VAL A 83 -0.37 5.21 2.93
CA VAL A 83 0.41 3.98 3.02
C VAL A 83 1.86 4.33 3.34
N TYR A 84 2.39 3.66 4.35
CA TYR A 84 3.75 3.84 4.85
C TYR A 84 4.51 2.53 4.71
N ARG A 85 5.80 2.61 4.38
CA ARG A 85 6.70 1.45 4.47
C ARG A 85 7.26 1.35 5.89
N ILE A 86 7.38 0.13 6.40
CA ILE A 86 8.06 -0.18 7.66
C ILE A 86 9.47 -0.70 7.35
#